data_AF-A0A4R9XBU0-F1
#
_entry.id   AF-A0A4R9XBU0-F1
#
_cell.length_a   1.000
_cell.length_b   1.000
_cell.length_c   1.000
_cell.angle_alpha   90.00
_cell.angle_beta   90.00
_cell.angle_gamma   90.00
#
_symmetry.space_group_name_H-M   'P 1'
#
loop_
_entity.id
_entity.type
_entity.pdbx_description
1 polymer ?
#
loop_
_entity_poly.entity_id
_entity_poly.type
_entity_poly.pdbx_seq_one_letter_code
_entity_poly.pdbx_strand_id
1 'polypeptide(L)'
;MATVLNAKGVPLAYSGSSVKWYSATNSGPTLYGSIYNDTLYGDGSVSVTMYGGKGDDIYYLYSLKNKPVELANEGIDTISTWMSYKLPANFENLTVTGDKHYAFGNELNNIITGGSGQQTLDGLRGDDVLKGGSGADIFVVTPGNGSDLILDFGADDTARVGSYGFTSFEAVHANMVQTGANVRLNLSDDEFLVFANKTIDQFTASQFDLALDRSHLKLTFSDEFNTLDLWNGESGTWDSNFWWGGANGSTLTDNKELQWYIDTNYAPTSSVNPFSVEDGVLTITAARAPEAIKPYINNYQYTSGLLTTYESFAQTYGYFEMRADMPEKQGAWPAFWLLRADGTWPPELDAVEMVGQDPNKLLLTSHSNETGTHTTVSSTAYAADTEGFHTYGVLWTEKELVWYFDDVEVARAATPADMHDPMYMLVDLAVGGIAGTPADGLATPAEMQIDYIHAYALNDWVI
;
A
#
# COMPACT_ATOMS: atom_id res chain seq x y z
N MET A 1 27.54 -1.99 25.84
CA MET A 1 26.46 -1.96 24.86
C MET A 1 26.94 -1.16 23.66
N ALA A 2 26.82 -1.70 22.44
CA ALA A 2 27.17 -0.96 21.23
C ALA A 2 26.08 0.09 20.95
N THR A 3 26.46 1.24 20.40
CA THR A 3 25.53 2.34 20.09
C THR A 3 25.81 2.95 18.73
N VAL A 4 24.81 3.61 18.18
CA VAL A 4 24.88 4.44 16.97
C VAL A 4 24.21 5.78 17.25
N LEU A 5 24.71 6.88 16.71
CA LEU A 5 24.06 8.18 16.86
C LEU A 5 22.97 8.34 15.81
N ASN A 6 21.80 8.85 16.17
CA ASN A 6 20.79 9.26 15.19
C ASN A 6 21.10 10.63 14.56
N ALA A 7 20.17 11.13 13.74
CA ALA A 7 20.29 12.40 13.03
C ALA A 7 20.55 13.60 13.95
N LYS A 8 20.02 13.57 15.19
CA LYS A 8 20.20 14.62 16.20
C LYS A 8 21.41 14.40 17.12
N GLY A 9 22.23 13.37 16.85
CA GLY A 9 23.41 13.05 17.66
C GLY A 9 23.10 12.38 18.99
N VAL A 10 21.89 11.82 19.15
CA VAL A 10 21.49 11.05 20.33
C VAL A 10 21.89 9.59 20.13
N PRO A 11 22.57 8.94 21.11
CA PRO A 11 22.90 7.52 21.02
C PRO A 11 21.68 6.62 21.15
N LEU A 12 21.48 5.72 20.18
CA LEU A 12 20.58 4.57 20.22
C LEU A 12 21.40 3.31 20.48
N ALA A 13 20.85 2.38 21.24
CA ALA A 13 21.55 1.17 21.66
C ALA A 13 21.09 -0.06 20.86
N TYR A 14 22.04 -0.94 20.53
CA TYR A 14 21.73 -2.30 20.11
C TYR A 14 21.51 -3.20 21.32
N SER A 15 20.66 -4.21 21.18
CA SER A 15 20.47 -5.25 22.19
C SER A 15 21.80 -5.88 22.61
N GLY A 16 21.98 -6.11 23.91
CA GLY A 16 23.13 -6.81 24.45
C GLY A 16 23.18 -8.29 24.04
N SER A 17 24.34 -8.93 24.19
CA SER A 17 24.52 -10.32 23.78
C SER A 17 23.70 -11.30 24.62
N SER A 18 22.96 -12.18 23.96
CA SER A 18 22.16 -13.21 24.64
C SER A 18 23.03 -14.21 25.42
N VAL A 19 22.52 -14.62 26.58
CA VAL A 19 23.12 -15.60 27.50
C VAL A 19 22.21 -16.81 27.76
N LYS A 20 20.96 -16.79 27.27
CA LYS A 20 20.04 -17.95 27.22
C LYS A 20 19.33 -18.05 25.87
N TRP A 21 18.77 -19.23 25.61
CA TRP A 21 18.06 -19.54 24.37
C TRP A 21 16.79 -20.33 24.68
N TYR A 22 15.69 -19.90 24.09
CA TYR A 22 14.35 -20.44 24.28
C TYR A 22 13.72 -20.74 22.92
N SER A 23 12.91 -21.79 22.84
CA SER A 23 12.20 -22.17 21.62
C SER A 23 10.71 -22.34 21.89
N ALA A 24 9.89 -21.84 20.97
CA ALA A 24 8.44 -21.99 21.02
C ALA A 24 7.96 -23.42 20.69
N THR A 25 8.84 -24.31 20.19
CA THR A 25 8.46 -25.69 19.92
C THR A 25 8.05 -26.38 21.23
N ASN A 26 6.79 -26.82 21.31
CA ASN A 26 6.17 -27.40 22.51
C ASN A 26 6.10 -26.46 23.74
N SER A 27 6.21 -25.13 23.58
CA SER A 27 6.02 -24.18 24.69
C SER A 27 4.57 -24.06 25.15
N GLY A 28 3.63 -24.55 24.34
CA GLY A 28 2.22 -24.19 24.47
C GLY A 28 1.96 -22.78 23.94
N PRO A 29 0.86 -22.12 24.34
CA PRO A 29 0.43 -20.85 23.76
C PRO A 29 1.32 -19.65 24.15
N THR A 30 2.19 -19.81 25.15
CA THR A 30 3.03 -18.73 25.67
C THR A 30 4.44 -19.22 25.96
N LEU A 31 5.44 -18.43 25.57
CA LEU A 31 6.84 -18.63 25.88
C LEU A 31 7.33 -17.47 26.75
N TYR A 32 7.98 -17.79 27.86
CA TYR A 32 8.63 -16.81 28.72
C TYR A 32 10.14 -17.03 28.71
N GLY A 33 10.88 -15.95 28.50
CA GLY A 33 12.31 -15.86 28.77
C GLY A 33 12.58 -15.72 30.27
N SER A 34 13.65 -15.02 30.59
CA SER A 34 14.24 -14.88 31.90
C SER A 34 14.35 -13.41 32.30
N ILE A 35 15.28 -13.08 33.18
CA ILE A 35 15.60 -11.68 33.56
C ILE A 35 16.90 -11.21 32.93
N TYR A 36 17.47 -12.03 32.06
CA TYR A 36 18.75 -11.82 31.39
C TYR A 36 18.49 -11.69 29.89
N ASN A 37 19.49 -11.23 29.16
CA ASN A 37 19.47 -11.16 27.71
C ASN A 37 19.28 -12.56 27.12
N ASP A 38 18.19 -12.76 26.39
CA ASP A 38 17.74 -14.04 25.90
C ASP A 38 17.61 -14.01 24.38
N THR A 39 17.67 -15.18 23.77
CA THR A 39 17.21 -15.37 22.40
C THR A 39 15.94 -16.21 22.44
N LEU A 40 14.84 -15.69 21.89
CA LEU A 40 13.57 -16.38 21.78
C LEU A 40 13.34 -16.75 20.31
N TYR A 41 13.42 -18.04 20.01
CA TYR A 41 13.06 -18.56 18.71
C TYR A 41 11.57 -18.88 18.68
N GLY A 42 10.84 -18.18 17.81
CA GLY A 42 9.51 -18.61 17.40
C GLY A 42 9.52 -19.98 16.73
N ASP A 43 8.35 -20.44 16.32
CA ASP A 43 8.19 -21.65 15.51
C ASP A 43 7.07 -21.38 14.50
N GLY A 44 7.36 -21.56 13.21
CA GLY A 44 6.40 -21.25 12.14
C GLY A 44 5.14 -22.12 12.17
N SER A 45 5.17 -23.26 12.86
CA SER A 45 4.05 -24.18 13.02
C SER A 45 3.17 -23.86 14.25
N VAL A 46 3.62 -22.99 15.14
CA VAL A 46 2.98 -22.73 16.44
C VAL A 46 2.48 -21.30 16.52
N SER A 47 1.26 -21.13 17.06
CA SER A 47 0.79 -19.80 17.51
C SER A 47 1.24 -19.60 18.94
N VAL A 48 2.10 -18.60 19.17
CA VAL A 48 2.76 -18.37 20.46
C VAL A 48 2.84 -16.89 20.76
N THR A 49 2.59 -16.51 22.01
CA THR A 49 2.93 -15.19 22.55
C THR A 49 4.26 -15.29 23.30
N MET A 50 5.21 -14.41 23.02
CA MET A 50 6.58 -14.49 23.55
C MET A 50 6.90 -13.26 24.39
N TYR A 51 7.39 -13.48 25.60
CA TYR A 51 7.83 -12.44 26.53
C TYR A 51 9.29 -12.71 26.88
N GLY A 52 10.19 -11.78 26.60
CA GLY A 52 11.62 -11.88 26.86
C GLY A 52 11.96 -11.63 28.32
N GLY A 53 11.39 -10.56 28.89
CA GLY A 53 11.57 -10.17 30.28
C GLY A 53 12.52 -8.98 30.39
N LYS A 54 13.24 -8.84 31.52
CA LYS A 54 14.01 -7.61 31.82
C LYS A 54 15.38 -7.49 31.11
N GLY A 55 15.69 -8.41 30.20
CA GLY A 55 16.97 -8.46 29.51
C GLY A 55 16.95 -7.63 28.23
N ASP A 56 18.09 -7.49 27.57
CA ASP A 56 18.07 -7.11 26.15
C ASP A 56 17.92 -8.39 25.32
N ASP A 57 16.72 -8.62 24.80
CA ASP A 57 16.32 -9.87 24.18
C ASP A 57 16.25 -9.79 22.66
N ILE A 58 16.43 -10.95 22.01
CA ILE A 58 16.35 -11.09 20.56
C ILE A 58 15.26 -12.10 20.22
N TYR A 59 14.22 -11.63 19.54
CA TYR A 59 13.08 -12.43 19.11
C TYR A 59 13.22 -12.77 17.62
N TYR A 60 13.33 -14.06 17.31
CA TYR A 60 13.30 -14.56 15.93
C TYR A 60 11.90 -15.01 15.56
N LEU A 61 11.25 -14.32 14.62
CA LEU A 61 9.88 -14.65 14.17
C LEU A 61 9.91 -15.43 12.86
N TYR A 62 9.28 -16.61 12.86
CA TYR A 62 9.18 -17.48 11.69
C TYR A 62 7.77 -17.55 11.09
N SER A 63 6.79 -16.88 11.69
CA SER A 63 5.44 -16.71 11.18
C SER A 63 4.76 -15.51 11.85
N LEU A 64 3.79 -14.87 11.17
CA LEU A 64 2.87 -13.89 11.75
C LEU A 64 2.07 -14.43 12.96
N LYS A 65 2.06 -15.75 13.16
CA LYS A 65 1.48 -16.41 14.34
C LYS A 65 2.35 -16.29 15.60
N ASN A 66 3.60 -15.85 15.48
CA ASN A 66 4.51 -15.61 16.59
C ASN A 66 4.35 -14.13 17.01
N LYS A 67 3.88 -13.91 18.25
CA LYS A 67 3.52 -12.58 18.77
C LYS A 67 4.48 -12.18 19.89
N PRO A 68 5.54 -11.43 19.61
CA PRO A 68 6.41 -10.90 20.66
C PRO A 68 5.67 -9.78 21.41
N VAL A 69 5.92 -9.68 22.72
CA VAL A 69 5.34 -8.65 23.60
C VAL A 69 6.43 -8.14 24.52
N GLU A 70 6.61 -6.83 24.52
CA GLU A 70 7.57 -6.11 25.37
C GLU A 70 6.82 -5.12 26.26
N LEU A 71 7.16 -5.08 27.55
CA LEU A 71 6.58 -4.10 28.47
C LEU A 71 7.52 -2.89 28.62
N ALA A 72 6.96 -1.78 29.06
CA ALA A 72 7.74 -0.56 29.23
C ALA A 72 8.89 -0.76 30.24
N ASN A 73 10.09 -0.34 29.86
CA ASN A 73 11.33 -0.39 30.66
C ASN A 73 11.86 -1.81 30.93
N GLU A 74 11.62 -2.75 30.02
CA GLU A 74 12.10 -4.12 30.15
C GLU A 74 13.42 -4.41 29.41
N GLY A 75 13.93 -3.52 28.56
CA GLY A 75 15.23 -3.79 27.94
C GLY A 75 15.52 -2.88 26.77
N ILE A 76 16.47 -3.29 25.95
CA ILE A 76 16.63 -2.84 24.56
C ILE A 76 16.47 -4.07 23.68
N ASP A 77 15.35 -4.21 23.01
CA ASP A 77 14.93 -5.48 22.41
C ASP A 77 14.96 -5.45 20.89
N THR A 78 15.31 -6.58 20.29
CA THR A 78 15.37 -6.74 18.83
C THR A 78 14.38 -7.78 18.34
N ILE A 79 13.57 -7.40 17.35
CA ILE A 79 12.82 -8.35 16.53
C ILE A 79 13.61 -8.62 15.24
N SER A 80 13.80 -9.89 14.91
CA SER A 80 14.43 -10.33 13.67
C SER A 80 13.52 -11.28 12.89
N THR A 81 13.26 -10.96 11.63
CA THR A 81 12.41 -11.77 10.76
C THR A 81 12.80 -11.68 9.28
N TRP A 82 12.18 -12.52 8.46
CA TRP A 82 12.33 -12.56 7.00
C TRP A 82 11.07 -12.13 6.26
N MET A 83 10.03 -11.73 7.01
CA MET A 83 8.74 -11.27 6.48
C MET A 83 8.61 -9.77 6.73
N SER A 84 7.73 -9.11 5.99
CA SER A 84 7.33 -7.74 6.32
C SER A 84 6.86 -7.62 7.78
N TYR A 85 7.26 -6.55 8.46
CA TYR A 85 6.96 -6.39 9.88
C TYR A 85 6.90 -4.93 10.34
N LYS A 86 5.97 -4.64 11.25
CA LYS A 86 5.84 -3.37 11.99
C LYS A 86 6.16 -3.63 13.45
N LEU A 87 7.05 -2.84 14.04
CA LEU A 87 7.41 -3.00 15.45
C LEU A 87 6.18 -2.77 16.35
N PRO A 88 5.88 -3.67 17.29
CA PRO A 88 4.97 -3.38 18.37
C PRO A 88 5.55 -2.28 19.28
N ALA A 89 4.70 -1.72 20.15
CA ALA A 89 5.15 -0.77 21.16
C ALA A 89 6.26 -1.37 22.05
N ASN A 90 7.14 -0.50 22.55
CA ASN A 90 8.26 -0.80 23.46
C ASN A 90 9.42 -1.62 22.86
N PHE A 91 9.42 -1.93 21.55
CA PHE A 91 10.60 -2.51 20.90
C PHE A 91 11.48 -1.42 20.30
N GLU A 92 12.80 -1.53 20.46
CA GLU A 92 13.75 -0.53 19.97
C GLU A 92 14.39 -0.89 18.63
N ASN A 93 14.51 -2.18 18.30
CA ASN A 93 15.28 -2.61 17.13
C ASN A 93 14.50 -3.59 16.25
N LEU A 94 14.60 -3.39 14.93
CA LEU A 94 14.01 -4.28 13.93
C LEU A 94 15.06 -4.70 12.91
N THR A 95 15.09 -5.99 12.59
CA THR A 95 15.81 -6.53 11.44
C THR A 95 14.85 -7.31 10.55
N VAL A 96 14.67 -6.86 9.32
CA VAL A 96 13.89 -7.55 8.28
C VAL A 96 14.82 -7.96 7.15
N THR A 97 14.79 -9.23 6.79
CA THR A 97 15.55 -9.81 5.68
C THR A 97 14.58 -10.34 4.61
N GLY A 98 15.11 -10.88 3.51
CA GLY A 98 14.31 -11.31 2.37
C GLY A 98 14.32 -10.27 1.26
N ASP A 99 13.31 -10.28 0.40
CA ASP A 99 13.19 -9.37 -0.74
C ASP A 99 11.74 -8.88 -0.86
N LYS A 100 11.57 -7.60 -1.17
CA LYS A 100 10.27 -6.90 -1.25
C LYS A 100 9.49 -7.02 0.06
N HIS A 101 10.09 -6.51 1.14
CA HIS A 101 9.47 -6.48 2.47
C HIS A 101 9.51 -5.08 3.05
N TYR A 102 8.51 -4.74 3.86
CA TYR A 102 8.56 -3.54 4.67
C TYR A 102 9.16 -3.81 6.05
N ALA A 103 9.82 -2.80 6.60
CA ALA A 103 10.34 -2.76 7.95
C ALA A 103 9.90 -1.44 8.59
N PHE A 104 8.80 -1.49 9.35
CA PHE A 104 8.20 -0.30 9.97
C PHE A 104 8.53 -0.23 11.46
N GLY A 105 8.86 0.96 11.93
CA GLY A 105 9.16 1.26 13.33
C GLY A 105 7.90 1.40 14.19
N ASN A 106 8.02 2.21 15.25
CA ASN A 106 6.95 2.51 16.19
C ASN A 106 7.02 3.98 16.67
N GLU A 107 6.69 4.25 17.93
CA GLU A 107 6.68 5.60 18.53
C GLU A 107 8.03 6.01 19.15
N LEU A 108 9.01 5.12 19.12
CA LEU A 108 10.33 5.28 19.74
C LEU A 108 11.39 5.53 18.67
N ASN A 109 12.55 6.04 19.11
CA ASN A 109 13.75 6.06 18.28
C ASN A 109 14.25 4.62 18.05
N ASN A 110 14.05 4.11 16.85
CA ASN A 110 14.37 2.74 16.46
C ASN A 110 15.69 2.63 15.68
N ILE A 111 16.32 1.46 15.79
CA ILE A 111 17.33 1.03 14.80
C ILE A 111 16.68 -0.01 13.90
N ILE A 112 16.50 0.33 12.63
CA ILE A 112 15.86 -0.54 11.63
C ILE A 112 16.89 -0.95 10.59
N THR A 113 17.05 -2.25 10.39
CA THR A 113 18.03 -2.83 9.48
C THR A 113 17.37 -3.77 8.47
N GLY A 114 17.56 -3.48 7.19
CA GLY A 114 17.26 -4.37 6.08
C GLY A 114 18.36 -5.42 5.83
N GLY A 115 18.09 -6.28 4.86
CA GLY A 115 18.92 -7.40 4.43
C GLY A 115 19.59 -7.15 3.08
N SER A 116 19.46 -8.12 2.17
CA SER A 116 20.13 -8.10 0.86
C SER A 116 19.18 -7.98 -0.34
N GLY A 117 17.87 -7.98 -0.10
CA GLY A 117 16.86 -7.69 -1.11
C GLY A 117 16.28 -6.29 -0.87
N GLN A 118 15.33 -5.86 -1.69
CA GLN A 118 14.69 -4.56 -1.52
C GLN A 118 13.84 -4.51 -0.24
N GLN A 119 14.07 -3.51 0.60
CA GLN A 119 13.21 -3.16 1.73
C GLN A 119 12.55 -1.79 1.58
N THR A 120 11.33 -1.66 2.09
CA THR A 120 10.71 -0.35 2.37
C THR A 120 10.83 -0.08 3.86
N LEU A 121 11.66 0.88 4.25
CA LEU A 121 11.93 1.25 5.63
C LEU A 121 11.17 2.54 5.97
N ASP A 122 10.41 2.51 7.05
CA ASP A 122 9.76 3.67 7.65
C ASP A 122 10.02 3.64 9.16
N GLY A 123 10.70 4.64 9.68
CA GLY A 123 10.96 4.76 11.12
C GLY A 123 9.70 4.96 11.96
N LEU A 124 8.62 5.45 11.32
CA LEU A 124 7.48 6.05 11.98
C LEU A 124 7.92 7.20 12.89
N ARG A 125 7.45 7.27 14.13
CA ARG A 125 7.69 8.43 14.99
C ARG A 125 8.97 8.20 15.78
N GLY A 126 9.85 9.19 15.78
CA GLY A 126 11.14 9.09 16.44
C GLY A 126 12.22 9.81 15.64
N ASP A 127 13.42 9.80 16.19
CA ASP A 127 14.62 10.17 15.43
C ASP A 127 15.42 8.89 15.19
N ASP A 128 15.17 8.25 14.05
CA ASP A 128 15.52 6.86 13.81
C ASP A 128 16.88 6.68 13.13
N VAL A 129 17.38 5.44 13.17
CA VAL A 129 18.56 5.02 12.42
C VAL A 129 18.16 3.89 11.48
N LEU A 130 18.16 4.21 10.18
CA LEU A 130 17.75 3.32 9.12
C LEU A 130 18.98 2.81 8.36
N LYS A 131 18.98 1.51 8.08
CA LYS A 131 20.02 0.86 7.28
C LYS A 131 19.35 -0.07 6.28
N GLY A 132 19.47 0.21 4.99
CA GLY A 132 18.86 -0.60 3.93
C GLY A 132 19.58 -1.94 3.75
N GLY A 133 20.92 -1.90 3.78
CA GLY A 133 21.75 -3.07 3.52
C GLY A 133 22.18 -3.12 2.06
N SER A 134 21.77 -4.16 1.34
CA SER A 134 21.96 -4.25 -0.11
C SER A 134 20.62 -4.45 -0.77
N GLY A 135 20.45 -3.99 -2.00
CA GLY A 135 19.16 -3.95 -2.65
C GLY A 135 18.93 -2.55 -3.21
N ALA A 136 17.74 -2.35 -3.78
CA ALA A 136 17.24 -1.03 -4.13
C ALA A 136 16.22 -0.63 -3.07
N ASP A 137 16.69 -0.05 -1.97
CA ASP A 137 15.88 0.18 -0.78
C ASP A 137 15.10 1.50 -0.86
N ILE A 138 13.93 1.54 -0.23
CA ILE A 138 13.06 2.72 -0.18
C ILE A 138 13.02 3.21 1.27
N PHE A 139 13.44 4.44 1.51
CA PHE A 139 13.38 5.10 2.82
C PHE A 139 12.24 6.11 2.82
N VAL A 140 11.24 5.88 3.65
CA VAL A 140 10.04 6.72 3.76
C VAL A 140 10.20 7.69 4.91
N VAL A 141 9.88 8.97 4.67
CA VAL A 141 9.75 9.99 5.71
C VAL A 141 8.39 10.67 5.61
N THR A 142 7.81 11.01 6.75
CA THR A 142 6.48 11.63 6.85
C THR A 142 6.54 12.86 7.75
N PRO A 143 5.82 13.96 7.45
CA PRO A 143 5.79 15.12 8.32
C PRO A 143 5.33 14.78 9.75
N GLY A 144 6.00 15.32 10.76
CA GLY A 144 5.69 15.11 12.16
C GLY A 144 6.20 13.80 12.77
N ASN A 145 6.94 13.00 11.98
CA ASN A 145 7.54 11.75 12.42
C ASN A 145 8.94 11.93 13.00
N GLY A 146 9.62 13.07 12.79
CA GLY A 146 10.93 13.36 13.37
C GLY A 146 12.05 13.43 12.34
N SER A 147 13.27 13.07 12.74
CA SER A 147 14.49 13.24 11.92
C SER A 147 15.36 12.00 11.91
N ASP A 148 15.51 11.42 10.72
CA ASP A 148 16.14 10.12 10.57
C ASP A 148 17.55 10.19 9.99
N LEU A 149 18.33 9.17 10.32
CA LEU A 149 19.65 8.93 9.74
C LEU A 149 19.62 7.67 8.89
N ILE A 150 19.97 7.81 7.61
CA ILE A 150 20.24 6.69 6.71
C ILE A 150 21.74 6.41 6.69
N LEU A 151 22.13 5.20 7.07
CA LEU A 151 23.54 4.82 7.24
C LEU A 151 24.25 4.44 5.92
N ASP A 152 23.53 3.89 4.95
CA ASP A 152 24.11 3.23 3.78
C ASP A 152 23.39 3.48 2.45
N PHE A 153 22.78 4.67 2.29
CA PHE A 153 22.06 5.06 1.08
C PHE A 153 22.90 4.77 -0.19
N GLY A 154 22.42 3.88 -1.05
CA GLY A 154 23.06 3.41 -2.27
C GLY A 154 22.87 4.33 -3.47
N ALA A 155 23.22 3.83 -4.65
CA ALA A 155 22.88 4.48 -5.93
C ALA A 155 21.51 4.03 -6.45
N ASP A 156 21.09 2.83 -6.07
CA ASP A 156 19.82 2.22 -6.45
C ASP A 156 18.71 2.47 -5.40
N ASP A 157 19.05 3.13 -4.30
CA ASP A 157 18.10 3.47 -3.22
C ASP A 157 17.33 4.75 -3.54
N THR A 158 16.13 4.81 -2.96
CA THR A 158 15.19 5.91 -3.10
C THR A 158 14.81 6.48 -1.73
N ALA A 159 14.75 7.80 -1.61
CA ALA A 159 14.17 8.51 -0.48
C ALA A 159 12.81 9.07 -0.87
N ARG A 160 11.74 8.65 -0.19
CA ARG A 160 10.38 9.13 -0.42
C ARG A 160 10.10 10.35 0.44
N VAL A 161 10.14 11.52 -0.20
CA VAL A 161 10.10 12.84 0.45
C VAL A 161 8.93 13.69 -0.03
N GLY A 162 8.11 13.19 -0.96
CA GLY A 162 6.96 13.92 -1.51
C GLY A 162 5.94 14.37 -0.47
N SER A 163 5.85 13.70 0.67
CA SER A 163 4.99 14.09 1.80
C SER A 163 5.32 15.48 2.37
N TYR A 164 6.54 16.00 2.12
CA TYR A 164 6.96 17.36 2.47
C TYR A 164 6.71 18.39 1.35
N GLY A 165 6.02 18.01 0.27
CA GLY A 165 5.63 18.89 -0.84
C GLY A 165 6.73 19.14 -1.88
N PHE A 166 7.82 18.38 -1.87
CA PHE A 166 8.83 18.47 -2.92
C PHE A 166 8.31 17.90 -4.23
N THR A 167 8.10 18.74 -5.25
CA THR A 167 7.64 18.33 -6.59
C THR A 167 8.77 18.23 -7.63
N SER A 168 10.01 18.54 -7.26
CA SER A 168 11.16 18.43 -8.17
C SER A 168 12.47 18.12 -7.44
N PHE A 169 13.39 17.44 -8.12
CA PHE A 169 14.74 17.20 -7.61
C PHE A 169 15.52 18.50 -7.38
N GLU A 170 15.27 19.55 -8.18
CA GLU A 170 15.89 20.86 -7.95
C GLU A 170 15.51 21.44 -6.58
N ALA A 171 14.24 21.32 -6.19
CA ALA A 171 13.77 21.74 -4.88
C ALA A 171 14.39 20.91 -3.74
N VAL A 172 14.49 19.59 -3.91
CA VAL A 172 15.18 18.71 -2.95
C VAL A 172 16.65 19.10 -2.80
N HIS A 173 17.36 19.20 -3.93
CA HIS A 173 18.79 19.52 -3.97
C HIS A 173 19.07 20.91 -3.37
N ALA A 174 18.21 21.91 -3.59
CA ALA A 174 18.32 23.22 -2.99
C ALA A 174 18.21 23.22 -1.45
N ASN A 175 17.58 22.19 -0.87
CA ASN A 175 17.41 22.00 0.57
C ASN A 175 18.48 21.08 1.19
N MET A 176 19.44 20.60 0.41
CA MET A 176 20.57 19.82 0.91
C MET A 176 21.69 20.70 1.46
N VAL A 177 22.25 20.29 2.60
CA VAL A 177 23.37 20.95 3.29
C VAL A 177 24.45 19.93 3.59
N GLN A 178 25.66 20.17 3.07
CA GLN A 178 26.83 19.36 3.40
C GLN A 178 27.23 19.61 4.86
N THR A 179 27.23 18.55 5.67
CA THR A 179 27.58 18.59 7.09
C THR A 179 28.70 17.60 7.38
N GLY A 180 29.95 18.05 7.27
CA GLY A 180 31.12 17.17 7.37
C GLY A 180 31.08 16.10 6.27
N ALA A 181 31.11 14.83 6.66
CA ALA A 181 31.03 13.69 5.74
C ALA A 181 29.59 13.34 5.31
N ASN A 182 28.57 13.97 5.90
CA ASN A 182 27.16 13.63 5.67
C ASN A 182 26.46 14.73 4.88
N VAL A 183 25.34 14.39 4.25
CA VAL A 183 24.38 15.37 3.71
C VAL A 183 23.16 15.40 4.59
N ARG A 184 22.72 16.60 4.97
CA ARG A 184 21.44 16.84 5.63
C ARG A 184 20.46 17.42 4.60
N LEU A 185 19.35 16.76 4.35
CA LEU A 185 18.21 17.31 3.63
C LEU A 185 17.27 17.95 4.65
N ASN A 186 17.08 19.26 4.58
CA ASN A 186 16.06 19.93 5.40
C ASN A 186 14.68 19.62 4.82
N LEU A 187 13.78 19.10 5.65
CA LEU A 187 12.42 18.73 5.25
C LEU A 187 11.40 19.78 5.73
N SER A 188 11.60 20.29 6.95
CA SER A 188 10.84 21.39 7.54
C SER A 188 11.76 22.28 8.41
N ASP A 189 11.18 23.16 9.23
CA ASP A 189 11.92 23.99 10.18
C ASP A 189 12.65 23.15 11.26
N ASP A 190 12.07 22.03 11.68
CA ASP A 190 12.55 21.18 12.76
C ASP A 190 12.83 19.72 12.37
N GLU A 191 12.45 19.30 11.16
CA GLU A 191 12.67 17.95 10.64
C GLU A 191 13.67 17.92 9.49
N PHE A 192 14.50 16.88 9.48
CA PHE A 192 15.53 16.69 8.46
C PHE A 192 15.92 15.22 8.33
N LEU A 193 16.36 14.84 7.13
CA LEU A 193 16.91 13.53 6.83
C LEU A 193 18.43 13.64 6.68
N VAL A 194 19.18 12.76 7.32
CA VAL A 194 20.65 12.71 7.19
C VAL A 194 21.07 11.49 6.39
N PHE A 195 21.84 11.70 5.35
CA PHE A 195 22.51 10.66 4.57
C PHE A 195 23.98 10.57 5.01
N ALA A 196 24.35 9.46 5.63
CA ALA A 196 25.71 9.25 6.11
C ALA A 196 26.71 9.07 4.96
N ASN A 197 27.90 9.65 5.09
CA ASN A 197 29.03 9.46 4.16
C ASN A 197 28.70 9.80 2.69
N LYS A 198 27.86 10.82 2.48
CA LYS A 198 27.48 11.32 1.16
C LYS A 198 28.02 12.72 0.90
N THR A 199 28.18 13.02 -0.37
CA THR A 199 28.35 14.37 -0.88
C THR A 199 27.17 14.76 -1.77
N ILE A 200 26.81 16.04 -1.78
CA ILE A 200 25.61 16.53 -2.50
C ILE A 200 25.62 16.15 -4.00
N ASP A 201 26.79 16.12 -4.63
CA ASP A 201 26.97 15.77 -6.04
C ASP A 201 26.75 14.29 -6.37
N GLN A 202 26.54 13.43 -5.37
CA GLN A 202 26.26 12.00 -5.57
C GLN A 202 24.79 11.68 -5.77
N PHE A 203 23.88 12.63 -5.51
CA PHE A 203 22.45 12.41 -5.63
C PHE A 203 21.95 12.66 -7.06
N THR A 204 20.98 11.86 -7.48
CA THR A 204 20.31 12.00 -8.78
C THR A 204 18.80 12.06 -8.60
N ALA A 205 18.10 12.59 -9.61
CA ALA A 205 16.64 12.76 -9.56
C ALA A 205 15.88 11.43 -9.38
N SER A 206 16.40 10.32 -9.89
CA SER A 206 15.74 9.00 -9.78
C SER A 206 15.76 8.41 -8.37
N GLN A 207 16.49 9.02 -7.44
CA GLN A 207 16.59 8.55 -6.05
C GLN A 207 15.59 9.23 -5.12
N PHE A 208 14.63 9.98 -5.65
CA PHE A 208 13.64 10.69 -4.86
C PHE A 208 12.24 10.45 -5.41
N ASP A 209 11.38 9.85 -4.58
CA ASP A 209 9.95 9.83 -4.83
C ASP A 209 9.38 11.17 -4.35
N LEU A 210 8.69 11.86 -5.24
CA LEU A 210 8.28 13.26 -5.09
C LEU A 210 6.75 13.40 -5.00
N ALA A 211 6.31 14.59 -4.63
CA ALA A 211 4.90 14.96 -4.58
C ALA A 211 4.36 15.15 -6.01
N LEU A 212 3.09 14.82 -6.20
CA LEU A 212 2.35 15.14 -7.43
C LEU A 212 2.31 16.65 -7.66
N ASP A 213 2.81 17.11 -8.80
CA ASP A 213 2.64 18.50 -9.22
C ASP A 213 1.25 18.71 -9.84
N ARG A 214 0.31 19.12 -8.99
CA ARG A 214 -1.07 19.41 -9.41
C ARG A 214 -1.20 20.69 -10.27
N SER A 215 -0.16 21.52 -10.41
CA SER A 215 -0.25 22.81 -11.14
C SER A 215 -0.51 22.65 -12.65
N HIS A 216 -0.25 21.44 -13.19
CA HIS A 216 -0.46 21.11 -14.59
C HIS A 216 -1.73 20.29 -14.86
N LEU A 217 -2.52 20.02 -13.82
CA LEU A 217 -3.73 19.20 -13.90
C LEU A 217 -4.97 20.07 -14.07
N LYS A 218 -5.86 19.65 -14.97
CA LYS A 218 -7.16 20.29 -15.19
C LYS A 218 -8.27 19.26 -15.01
N LEU A 219 -9.14 19.47 -14.02
CA LEU A 219 -10.27 18.58 -13.74
C LEU A 219 -11.16 18.40 -14.99
N THR A 220 -11.41 17.15 -15.36
CA THR A 220 -12.22 16.75 -16.52
C THR A 220 -13.37 15.81 -16.17
N PHE A 221 -13.24 15.09 -15.06
CA PHE A 221 -14.29 14.28 -14.46
C PHE A 221 -14.26 14.47 -12.96
N SER A 222 -15.44 14.54 -12.35
CA SER A 222 -15.58 14.54 -10.91
C SER A 222 -16.91 13.92 -10.50
N ASP A 223 -16.85 12.98 -9.56
CA ASP A 223 -18.00 12.60 -8.75
C ASP A 223 -17.62 12.70 -7.28
N GLU A 224 -18.38 13.51 -6.54
CA GLU A 224 -18.24 13.74 -5.09
C GLU A 224 -19.21 12.85 -4.29
N PHE A 225 -19.89 11.91 -4.96
CA PHE A 225 -20.86 10.99 -4.39
C PHE A 225 -21.90 11.60 -3.44
N ASN A 226 -22.28 12.86 -3.64
CA ASN A 226 -23.45 13.46 -2.97
C ASN A 226 -24.75 12.73 -3.33
N THR A 227 -24.77 12.10 -4.50
CA THR A 227 -25.78 11.15 -4.99
C THR A 227 -25.10 10.18 -5.94
N LEU A 228 -25.59 8.94 -6.05
CA LEU A 228 -25.12 7.99 -7.07
C LEU A 228 -26.00 8.05 -8.32
N ASP A 229 -25.43 8.52 -9.44
CA ASP A 229 -26.11 8.63 -10.74
C ASP A 229 -25.89 7.37 -11.59
N LEU A 230 -26.75 6.38 -11.40
CA LEU A 230 -26.67 5.08 -12.08
C LEU A 230 -27.20 5.14 -13.52
N TRP A 231 -26.51 4.45 -14.42
CA TRP A 231 -26.92 4.25 -15.80
C TRP A 231 -28.23 3.48 -15.89
N ASN A 232 -29.20 4.06 -16.58
CA ASN A 232 -30.55 3.50 -16.73
C ASN A 232 -30.84 2.92 -18.13
N GLY A 233 -29.80 2.80 -18.97
CA GLY A 233 -29.91 2.41 -20.38
C GLY A 233 -29.94 3.59 -21.37
N GLU A 234 -30.11 4.82 -20.90
CA GLU A 234 -30.13 6.04 -21.73
C GLU A 234 -29.18 7.13 -21.21
N SER A 235 -29.06 7.27 -19.89
CA SER A 235 -28.26 8.28 -19.22
C SER A 235 -27.81 7.80 -17.84
N GLY A 236 -26.78 8.43 -17.32
CA GLY A 236 -26.22 8.18 -16.00
C GLY A 236 -24.71 8.24 -16.07
N THR A 237 -24.06 8.35 -14.92
CA THR A 237 -22.60 8.44 -14.85
C THR A 237 -21.99 7.04 -14.71
N TRP A 238 -22.60 6.16 -13.92
CA TRP A 238 -22.03 4.86 -13.58
C TRP A 238 -22.94 3.71 -13.97
N ASP A 239 -22.48 2.79 -14.82
CA ASP A 239 -23.14 1.49 -14.99
C ASP A 239 -22.68 0.54 -13.87
N SER A 240 -23.62 -0.27 -13.37
CA SER A 240 -23.37 -1.26 -12.31
C SER A 240 -22.95 -2.64 -12.83
N ASN A 241 -22.68 -2.74 -14.13
CA ASN A 241 -22.33 -3.98 -14.80
C ASN A 241 -21.32 -3.73 -15.92
N PHE A 242 -20.57 -4.76 -16.32
CA PHE A 242 -19.77 -4.67 -17.53
C PHE A 242 -20.66 -4.55 -18.76
N TRP A 243 -20.20 -3.85 -19.80
CA TRP A 243 -20.91 -3.71 -21.08
C TRP A 243 -21.18 -5.06 -21.76
N TRP A 244 -20.34 -6.07 -21.48
CA TRP A 244 -20.51 -7.45 -21.93
C TRP A 244 -21.20 -8.36 -20.91
N GLY A 245 -21.52 -7.83 -19.72
CA GLY A 245 -22.15 -8.54 -18.62
C GLY A 245 -23.52 -9.09 -18.99
N GLY A 246 -23.95 -10.14 -18.28
CA GLY A 246 -25.31 -10.65 -18.44
C GLY A 246 -26.31 -9.66 -17.85
N ALA A 247 -27.56 -9.69 -18.32
CA ALA A 247 -28.63 -8.85 -17.76
C ALA A 247 -28.88 -9.08 -16.27
N ASN A 248 -28.39 -10.19 -15.70
CA ASN A 248 -28.48 -10.49 -14.28
C ASN A 248 -27.25 -10.08 -13.46
N GLY A 249 -26.27 -9.42 -14.08
CA GLY A 249 -24.97 -9.09 -13.49
C GLY A 249 -23.80 -9.86 -14.12
N SER A 250 -22.67 -9.88 -13.42
CA SER A 250 -21.40 -10.42 -13.93
C SER A 250 -20.42 -10.80 -12.82
N THR A 251 -19.31 -11.42 -13.23
CA THR A 251 -18.16 -11.80 -12.39
C THR A 251 -17.00 -12.18 -13.31
N LEU A 252 -15.75 -12.00 -12.90
CA LEU A 252 -14.59 -12.46 -13.66
C LEU A 252 -14.17 -13.86 -13.19
N THR A 253 -14.80 -14.88 -13.76
CA THR A 253 -14.55 -16.29 -13.36
C THR A 253 -13.09 -16.72 -13.59
N ASP A 254 -12.43 -16.19 -14.60
CA ASP A 254 -11.02 -16.50 -14.89
C ASP A 254 -10.08 -16.00 -13.78
N ASN A 255 -10.47 -14.93 -13.08
CA ASN A 255 -9.79 -14.40 -11.90
C ASN A 255 -10.10 -15.20 -10.62
N LYS A 256 -10.99 -16.20 -10.69
CA LYS A 256 -11.47 -16.99 -9.54
C LYS A 256 -12.17 -16.15 -8.48
N GLU A 257 -12.86 -15.11 -8.93
CA GLU A 257 -13.81 -14.34 -8.13
C GLU A 257 -14.98 -15.21 -7.66
N LEU A 258 -15.55 -14.86 -6.51
CA LEU A 258 -16.55 -15.62 -5.76
C LEU A 258 -17.86 -14.85 -5.56
N GLN A 259 -17.85 -13.56 -5.84
CA GLN A 259 -19.00 -12.67 -5.85
C GLN A 259 -19.69 -12.66 -7.22
N TRP A 260 -20.98 -12.35 -7.19
CA TRP A 260 -21.71 -11.88 -8.34
C TRP A 260 -21.93 -10.38 -8.20
N TYR A 261 -21.44 -9.58 -9.14
CA TYR A 261 -21.72 -8.15 -9.20
C TYR A 261 -23.19 -7.94 -9.56
N ILE A 262 -23.89 -7.17 -8.73
CA ILE A 262 -25.32 -6.93 -8.91
C ILE A 262 -25.52 -5.80 -9.92
N ASP A 263 -26.17 -6.14 -11.03
CA ASP A 263 -26.74 -5.15 -11.93
C ASP A 263 -28.02 -4.56 -11.29
N THR A 264 -28.00 -3.26 -11.00
CA THR A 264 -29.09 -2.54 -10.34
C THR A 264 -30.35 -2.43 -11.20
N ASN A 265 -30.24 -2.60 -12.52
CA ASN A 265 -31.38 -2.62 -13.44
C ASN A 265 -32.09 -3.99 -13.49
N TYR A 266 -31.51 -5.04 -12.89
CA TYR A 266 -32.10 -6.37 -12.91
C TYR A 266 -33.15 -6.56 -11.80
N ALA A 267 -34.42 -6.43 -12.16
CA ALA A 267 -35.54 -6.48 -11.21
C ALA A 267 -35.55 -7.69 -10.25
N PRO A 268 -35.21 -8.94 -10.65
CA PRO A 268 -35.20 -10.09 -9.75
C PRO A 268 -34.20 -10.00 -8.58
N THR A 269 -33.17 -9.17 -8.68
CA THR A 269 -32.17 -8.95 -7.60
C THR A 269 -32.36 -7.64 -6.85
N SER A 270 -33.39 -6.84 -7.17
CA SER A 270 -33.66 -5.51 -6.57
C SER A 270 -33.74 -5.47 -5.04
N SER A 271 -33.93 -6.61 -4.37
CA SER A 271 -33.86 -6.70 -2.90
C SER A 271 -32.44 -6.56 -2.32
N VAL A 272 -31.42 -6.62 -3.17
CA VAL A 272 -30.01 -6.45 -2.81
C VAL A 272 -29.46 -5.30 -3.66
N ASN A 273 -29.06 -4.23 -3.00
CA ASN A 273 -28.30 -3.15 -3.61
C ASN A 273 -26.94 -3.08 -2.91
N PRO A 274 -25.82 -3.33 -3.61
CA PRO A 274 -24.50 -3.25 -3.00
C PRO A 274 -24.02 -1.81 -2.80
N PHE A 275 -24.79 -0.81 -3.24
CA PHE A 275 -24.42 0.60 -3.16
C PHE A 275 -25.30 1.36 -2.17
N SER A 276 -24.66 2.20 -1.35
CA SER A 276 -25.34 3.23 -0.56
C SER A 276 -24.55 4.53 -0.58
N VAL A 277 -25.24 5.65 -0.44
CA VAL A 277 -24.61 6.97 -0.29
C VAL A 277 -25.09 7.59 1.01
N GLU A 278 -24.15 7.97 1.88
CA GLU A 278 -24.42 8.66 3.14
C GLU A 278 -23.38 9.78 3.33
N ASP A 279 -23.84 11.00 3.61
CA ASP A 279 -23.01 12.17 3.87
C ASP A 279 -21.88 12.44 2.84
N GLY A 280 -22.17 12.18 1.55
CA GLY A 280 -21.22 12.39 0.45
C GLY A 280 -20.26 11.22 0.21
N VAL A 281 -20.43 10.11 0.94
CA VAL A 281 -19.59 8.92 0.79
C VAL A 281 -20.39 7.80 0.14
N LEU A 282 -19.87 7.26 -0.97
CA LEU A 282 -20.34 6.02 -1.57
C LEU A 282 -19.77 4.83 -0.80
N THR A 283 -20.62 3.87 -0.41
CA THR A 283 -20.19 2.57 0.10
C THR A 283 -20.52 1.49 -0.93
N ILE A 284 -19.51 0.69 -1.31
CA ILE A 284 -19.67 -0.58 -2.03
C ILE A 284 -19.58 -1.72 -1.00
N THR A 285 -20.63 -2.52 -0.89
CA THR A 285 -20.73 -3.61 0.09
C THR A 285 -20.62 -4.98 -0.58
N ALA A 286 -19.59 -5.75 -0.20
CA ALA A 286 -19.50 -7.17 -0.45
C ALA A 286 -20.10 -7.97 0.72
N ALA A 287 -21.07 -8.84 0.42
CA ALA A 287 -21.80 -9.58 1.44
C ALA A 287 -22.18 -10.99 1.00
N ARG A 288 -22.59 -11.82 1.96
CA ARG A 288 -23.18 -13.12 1.67
C ARG A 288 -24.49 -12.97 0.91
N ALA A 289 -24.63 -13.70 -0.20
CA ALA A 289 -25.84 -13.68 -1.00
C ALA A 289 -27.04 -14.28 -0.23
N PRO A 290 -28.17 -13.55 -0.11
CA PRO A 290 -29.41 -14.11 0.43
C PRO A 290 -29.89 -15.33 -0.37
N GLU A 291 -30.37 -16.37 0.30
CA GLU A 291 -30.84 -17.60 -0.37
C GLU A 291 -31.94 -17.34 -1.42
N ALA A 292 -32.76 -16.30 -1.20
CA ALA A 292 -33.85 -15.93 -2.10
C ALA A 292 -33.36 -15.45 -3.49
N ILE A 293 -32.17 -14.86 -3.58
CA ILE A 293 -31.66 -14.31 -4.84
C ILE A 293 -30.71 -15.25 -5.57
N LYS A 294 -30.14 -16.26 -4.90
CA LYS A 294 -29.16 -17.19 -5.48
C LYS A 294 -29.57 -17.79 -6.84
N PRO A 295 -30.83 -18.22 -7.07
CA PRO A 295 -31.24 -18.72 -8.39
C PRO A 295 -31.11 -17.71 -9.52
N TYR A 296 -31.10 -16.41 -9.22
CA TYR A 296 -31.01 -15.31 -10.19
C TYR A 296 -29.57 -14.84 -10.42
N ILE A 297 -28.63 -15.22 -9.56
CA ILE A 297 -27.21 -14.86 -9.63
C ILE A 297 -26.33 -16.11 -9.83
N ASN A 298 -26.81 -17.07 -10.62
CA ASN A 298 -26.09 -18.30 -10.95
C ASN A 298 -25.61 -19.13 -9.74
N ASN A 299 -26.32 -19.01 -8.61
CA ASN A 299 -26.01 -19.65 -7.32
C ASN A 299 -24.66 -19.26 -6.69
N TYR A 300 -24.14 -18.08 -7.03
CA TYR A 300 -22.99 -17.50 -6.34
C TYR A 300 -23.28 -17.28 -4.85
N GLN A 301 -22.24 -17.39 -4.02
CA GLN A 301 -22.38 -17.33 -2.56
C GLN A 301 -22.27 -15.92 -1.99
N TYR A 302 -21.70 -15.00 -2.77
CA TYR A 302 -21.49 -13.60 -2.38
C TYR A 302 -22.06 -12.67 -3.45
N THR A 303 -22.43 -11.47 -3.02
CA THR A 303 -22.80 -10.34 -3.89
C THR A 303 -21.87 -9.18 -3.61
N SER A 304 -21.60 -8.38 -4.63
CA SER A 304 -20.84 -7.13 -4.48
C SER A 304 -21.25 -6.12 -5.55
N GLY A 305 -20.58 -4.97 -5.61
CA GLY A 305 -20.77 -3.92 -6.59
C GLY A 305 -19.53 -3.66 -7.45
N LEU A 306 -19.79 -3.30 -8.70
CA LEU A 306 -18.86 -2.76 -9.69
C LEU A 306 -19.53 -1.48 -10.22
N LEU A 307 -18.79 -0.40 -10.39
CA LEU A 307 -19.23 0.79 -11.10
C LEU A 307 -18.25 1.10 -12.23
N THR A 308 -18.77 1.43 -13.41
CA THR A 308 -17.96 1.77 -14.58
C THR A 308 -18.47 3.01 -15.31
N THR A 309 -17.55 3.82 -15.83
CA THR A 309 -17.87 4.98 -16.67
C THR A 309 -17.94 4.65 -18.17
N TYR A 310 -17.99 3.36 -18.56
CA TYR A 310 -17.95 2.92 -19.96
C TYR A 310 -18.86 3.72 -20.91
N GLU A 311 -20.09 3.99 -20.49
CA GLU A 311 -21.11 4.71 -21.29
C GLU A 311 -21.00 6.25 -21.21
N SER A 312 -20.26 6.78 -20.24
CA SER A 312 -20.35 8.19 -19.83
C SER A 312 -19.05 8.98 -19.97
N PHE A 313 -17.91 8.36 -19.67
CA PHE A 313 -16.61 9.03 -19.64
C PHE A 313 -15.45 8.08 -19.98
N ALA A 314 -14.61 8.52 -20.91
CA ALA A 314 -13.31 7.94 -21.19
C ALA A 314 -12.34 9.05 -21.59
N GLN A 315 -11.05 8.87 -21.28
CA GLN A 315 -10.01 9.85 -21.59
C GLN A 315 -8.69 9.15 -21.93
N THR A 316 -7.90 9.77 -22.79
CA THR A 316 -6.50 9.38 -23.02
C THR A 316 -5.59 10.26 -22.17
N TYR A 317 -4.69 9.65 -21.41
CA TYR A 317 -3.76 10.32 -20.50
C TYR A 317 -4.47 11.12 -19.40
N GLY A 318 -3.70 11.58 -18.43
CA GLY A 318 -4.21 12.35 -17.31
C GLY A 318 -3.79 11.79 -15.97
N TYR A 319 -4.31 12.43 -14.93
CA TYR A 319 -4.24 11.90 -13.58
C TYR A 319 -5.62 11.39 -13.20
N PHE A 320 -5.69 10.16 -12.71
CA PHE A 320 -6.93 9.51 -12.27
C PHE A 320 -6.76 9.18 -10.80
N GLU A 321 -7.68 9.63 -9.96
CA GLU A 321 -7.61 9.41 -8.53
C GLU A 321 -8.95 9.01 -7.92
N MET A 322 -8.85 8.26 -6.84
CA MET A 322 -9.95 7.89 -5.97
C MET A 322 -9.52 8.12 -4.53
N ARG A 323 -10.36 8.79 -3.74
CA ARG A 323 -10.18 8.86 -2.29
C ARG A 323 -11.10 7.86 -1.61
N ALA A 324 -10.53 6.86 -0.95
CA ALA A 324 -11.29 5.74 -0.39
C ALA A 324 -10.72 5.23 0.94
N ASP A 325 -11.59 4.65 1.76
CA ASP A 325 -11.28 3.77 2.89
C ASP A 325 -11.52 2.32 2.43
N MET A 326 -10.49 1.49 2.56
CA MET A 326 -10.41 0.16 1.93
C MET A 326 -10.70 -0.94 2.96
N PRO A 327 -11.43 -2.01 2.60
CA PRO A 327 -11.76 -3.08 3.54
C PRO A 327 -10.53 -3.93 3.93
N GLU A 328 -10.23 -4.00 5.22
CA GLU A 328 -9.19 -4.87 5.79
C GLU A 328 -9.68 -6.31 6.09
N LYS A 329 -10.59 -6.82 5.24
CA LYS A 329 -11.22 -8.12 5.47
C LYS A 329 -10.62 -9.20 4.57
N GLN A 330 -10.17 -10.31 5.15
CA GLN A 330 -9.68 -11.44 4.38
C GLN A 330 -10.69 -11.85 3.29
N GLY A 331 -10.19 -11.98 2.06
CA GLY A 331 -10.98 -12.34 0.89
C GLY A 331 -11.66 -11.18 0.17
N ALA A 332 -11.59 -9.95 0.71
CA ALA A 332 -11.97 -8.74 -0.01
C ALA A 332 -10.82 -8.27 -0.91
N TRP A 333 -11.16 -7.83 -2.13
CA TRP A 333 -10.22 -7.38 -3.15
C TRP A 333 -10.76 -6.10 -3.81
N PRO A 334 -10.59 -4.92 -3.17
CA PRO A 334 -10.95 -3.64 -3.77
C PRO A 334 -10.00 -3.26 -4.91
N ALA A 335 -10.54 -2.60 -5.94
CA ALA A 335 -9.76 -2.11 -7.07
C ALA A 335 -10.31 -0.78 -7.63
N PHE A 336 -9.41 0.08 -8.11
CA PHE A 336 -9.70 1.22 -8.97
C PHE A 336 -8.77 1.18 -10.18
N TRP A 337 -9.36 1.09 -11.37
CA TRP A 337 -8.66 0.66 -12.57
C TRP A 337 -9.32 1.19 -13.84
N LEU A 338 -8.62 1.04 -14.96
CA LEU A 338 -9.02 1.58 -16.25
C LEU A 338 -8.95 0.51 -17.34
N LEU A 339 -9.91 0.56 -18.27
CA LEU A 339 -9.96 -0.30 -19.45
C LEU A 339 -10.16 0.50 -20.73
N ARG A 340 -9.68 -0.05 -21.84
CA ARG A 340 -9.79 0.57 -23.16
C ARG A 340 -11.24 0.73 -23.61
N ALA A 341 -11.58 1.94 -24.07
CA ALA A 341 -12.95 2.32 -24.41
C ALA A 341 -13.56 1.56 -25.60
N ASP A 342 -12.74 0.97 -26.47
CA ASP A 342 -13.23 0.13 -27.57
C ASP A 342 -13.59 -1.30 -27.14
N GLY A 343 -13.42 -1.62 -25.85
CA GLY A 343 -13.73 -2.94 -25.27
C GLY A 343 -12.69 -4.02 -25.56
N THR A 344 -11.57 -3.69 -26.22
CA THR A 344 -10.46 -4.64 -26.37
C THR A 344 -9.65 -4.75 -25.07
N TRP A 345 -9.06 -5.93 -24.86
CA TRP A 345 -8.20 -6.20 -23.72
C TRP A 345 -7.05 -7.11 -24.15
N PRO A 346 -5.81 -6.86 -23.69
CA PRO A 346 -5.27 -5.62 -23.10
C PRO A 346 -5.28 -4.41 -24.08
N PRO A 347 -4.97 -3.17 -23.64
CA PRO A 347 -4.41 -2.74 -22.36
C PRO A 347 -5.40 -2.52 -21.21
N GLU A 348 -4.87 -2.61 -19.98
CA GLU A 348 -5.54 -2.34 -18.70
C GLU A 348 -4.54 -1.61 -17.78
N LEU A 349 -5.03 -0.67 -16.98
CA LEU A 349 -4.22 0.11 -16.04
C LEU A 349 -4.88 0.14 -14.67
N ASP A 350 -4.22 -0.46 -13.69
CA ASP A 350 -4.70 -0.53 -12.33
C ASP A 350 -4.07 0.59 -11.52
N ALA A 351 -4.86 1.59 -11.15
CA ALA A 351 -4.40 2.68 -10.30
C ALA A 351 -4.11 2.15 -8.89
N VAL A 352 -4.93 1.22 -8.41
CA VAL A 352 -4.65 0.43 -7.20
C VAL A 352 -5.49 -0.85 -7.19
N GLU A 353 -4.87 -1.95 -6.77
CA GLU A 353 -5.58 -3.09 -6.17
C GLU A 353 -5.00 -3.39 -4.78
N MET A 354 -5.84 -3.89 -3.88
CA MET A 354 -5.41 -4.32 -2.53
C MET A 354 -6.06 -5.64 -2.16
N VAL A 355 -5.51 -6.34 -1.16
CA VAL A 355 -6.13 -7.54 -0.59
C VAL A 355 -6.37 -7.30 0.90
N GLY A 356 -7.58 -7.53 1.39
CA GLY A 356 -7.96 -7.07 2.72
C GLY A 356 -7.17 -7.70 3.88
N GLN A 357 -6.54 -8.86 3.68
CA GLN A 357 -5.64 -9.46 4.68
C GLN A 357 -4.20 -8.90 4.70
N ASP A 358 -3.84 -8.03 3.77
CA ASP A 358 -2.52 -7.39 3.67
C ASP A 358 -2.70 -5.90 3.31
N PRO A 359 -3.36 -5.11 4.17
CA PRO A 359 -3.79 -3.74 3.86
C PRO A 359 -2.62 -2.78 3.69
N ASN A 360 -1.41 -3.13 4.11
CA ASN A 360 -0.22 -2.31 3.92
C ASN A 360 0.40 -2.47 2.52
N LYS A 361 -0.17 -3.31 1.65
CA LYS A 361 0.38 -3.65 0.34
C LYS A 361 -0.53 -3.15 -0.78
N LEU A 362 0.00 -2.22 -1.57
CA LEU A 362 -0.63 -1.70 -2.77
C LEU A 362 -0.09 -2.43 -3.99
N LEU A 363 -0.99 -2.95 -4.84
CA LEU A 363 -0.66 -3.59 -6.10
C LEU A 363 -0.94 -2.59 -7.22
N LEU A 364 0.07 -2.35 -8.07
CA LEU A 364 0.07 -1.28 -9.05
C LEU A 364 0.51 -1.90 -10.38
N THR A 365 -0.41 -1.98 -11.34
CA THR A 365 -0.20 -2.81 -12.53
C THR A 365 -0.62 -2.15 -13.82
N SER A 366 0.05 -2.53 -14.89
CA SER A 366 -0.41 -2.28 -16.26
C SER A 366 -0.30 -3.57 -17.06
N HIS A 367 -1.37 -3.94 -17.75
CA HIS A 367 -1.38 -5.06 -18.68
C HIS A 367 -1.29 -4.57 -20.12
N SER A 368 -0.52 -5.29 -20.93
CA SER A 368 -0.26 -4.94 -22.33
C SER A 368 -0.18 -6.17 -23.21
N ASN A 369 -0.51 -6.01 -24.49
CA ASN A 369 -0.33 -6.98 -25.55
C ASN A 369 0.58 -6.43 -26.67
N GLU A 370 1.38 -5.38 -26.41
CA GLU A 370 2.25 -4.72 -27.39
C GLU A 370 3.24 -5.68 -28.09
N THR A 371 3.61 -6.77 -27.41
CA THR A 371 4.54 -7.80 -27.90
C THR A 371 3.85 -8.91 -28.72
N GLY A 372 2.52 -8.84 -28.87
CA GLY A 372 1.69 -9.91 -29.44
C GLY A 372 1.33 -11.02 -28.44
N THR A 373 1.76 -10.91 -27.19
CA THR A 373 1.35 -11.75 -26.06
C THR A 373 1.10 -10.87 -24.83
N HIS A 374 0.20 -11.33 -23.94
CA HIS A 374 -0.08 -10.64 -22.68
C HIS A 374 1.17 -10.55 -21.81
N THR A 375 1.46 -9.33 -21.38
CA THR A 375 2.54 -8.98 -20.48
C THR A 375 2.00 -8.04 -19.40
N THR A 376 2.67 -8.04 -18.25
CA THR A 376 2.31 -7.18 -17.12
C THR A 376 3.54 -6.46 -16.62
N VAL A 377 3.43 -5.15 -16.38
CA VAL A 377 4.33 -4.44 -15.47
C VAL A 377 3.64 -4.39 -14.12
N SER A 378 4.31 -4.91 -13.10
CA SER A 378 3.79 -4.97 -11.73
C SER A 378 4.76 -4.33 -10.78
N SER A 379 4.25 -3.36 -10.03
CA SER A 379 4.93 -2.74 -8.90
C SER A 379 4.16 -3.06 -7.61
N THR A 380 4.88 -3.06 -6.50
CA THR A 380 4.30 -3.18 -5.17
C THR A 380 4.82 -2.03 -4.34
N ALA A 381 3.90 -1.28 -3.74
CA ALA A 381 4.24 -0.27 -2.76
C ALA A 381 3.74 -0.70 -1.38
N TYR A 382 4.45 -0.24 -0.35
CA TYR A 382 4.07 -0.47 1.04
C TYR A 382 3.79 0.85 1.74
N ALA A 383 2.69 0.89 2.50
CA ALA A 383 2.27 2.02 3.32
C ALA A 383 2.09 1.56 4.77
N ALA A 384 2.65 2.30 5.73
CA ALA A 384 2.65 1.92 7.14
C ALA A 384 1.33 2.20 7.87
N ASP A 385 0.50 3.04 7.27
CA ASP A 385 -0.84 3.38 7.67
C ASP A 385 -1.74 3.42 6.43
N THR A 386 -2.86 2.71 6.52
CA THR A 386 -3.90 2.65 5.49
C THR A 386 -5.30 2.73 6.15
N GLU A 387 -5.36 3.11 7.43
CA GLU A 387 -6.61 3.25 8.17
C GLU A 387 -7.36 4.51 7.72
N GLY A 388 -8.62 4.32 7.31
CA GLY A 388 -9.46 5.43 6.88
C GLY A 388 -9.19 5.86 5.45
N PHE A 389 -9.57 7.09 5.13
CA PHE A 389 -9.55 7.57 3.75
C PHE A 389 -8.18 8.04 3.29
N HIS A 390 -7.67 7.38 2.26
CA HIS A 390 -6.46 7.73 1.52
C HIS A 390 -6.75 8.02 0.06
N THR A 391 -5.85 8.74 -0.60
CA THR A 391 -5.95 9.06 -2.04
C THR A 391 -5.04 8.12 -2.83
N TYR A 392 -5.64 7.38 -3.76
CA TYR A 392 -4.96 6.46 -4.67
C TYR A 392 -5.06 7.01 -6.07
N GLY A 393 -3.95 7.15 -6.78
CA GLY A 393 -4.02 7.66 -8.14
C GLY A 393 -2.86 7.26 -9.04
N VAL A 394 -3.08 7.45 -10.34
CA VAL A 394 -2.09 7.17 -11.37
C VAL A 394 -2.04 8.32 -12.37
N LEU A 395 -0.84 8.85 -12.58
CA LEU A 395 -0.51 9.76 -13.65
C LEU A 395 -0.10 8.92 -14.86
N TRP A 396 -0.91 8.99 -15.90
CA TRP A 396 -0.67 8.32 -17.18
C TRP A 396 -0.34 9.37 -18.23
N THR A 397 0.87 9.31 -18.75
CA THR A 397 1.37 10.18 -19.84
C THR A 397 1.70 9.33 -21.07
N GLU A 398 2.12 9.97 -22.17
CA GLU A 398 2.62 9.23 -23.34
C GLU A 398 3.82 8.33 -23.00
N LYS A 399 4.64 8.68 -21.99
CA LYS A 399 5.94 8.03 -21.75
C LYS A 399 5.98 7.21 -20.48
N GLU A 400 5.26 7.63 -19.46
CA GLU A 400 5.32 7.04 -18.13
C GLU A 400 3.96 6.91 -17.45
N LEU A 401 3.89 5.86 -16.63
CA LEU A 401 2.91 5.62 -15.60
C LEU A 401 3.59 5.93 -14.27
N VAL A 402 2.99 6.80 -13.46
CA VAL A 402 3.48 7.12 -12.11
C VAL A 402 2.33 6.97 -11.13
N TRP A 403 2.47 6.05 -10.18
CA TRP A 403 1.44 5.78 -9.17
C TRP A 403 1.72 6.58 -7.91
N TYR A 404 0.66 7.05 -7.29
CA TYR A 404 0.67 7.91 -6.11
C TYR A 404 -0.22 7.33 -5.01
N PHE A 405 0.27 7.45 -3.78
CA PHE A 405 -0.50 7.24 -2.55
C PHE A 405 -0.37 8.52 -1.71
N ASP A 406 -1.52 9.15 -1.39
CA ASP A 406 -1.59 10.46 -0.74
C ASP A 406 -0.71 11.52 -1.40
N ASP A 407 -0.81 11.64 -2.73
CA ASP A 407 -0.02 12.55 -3.57
C ASP A 407 1.50 12.34 -3.53
N VAL A 408 1.98 11.24 -2.95
CA VAL A 408 3.40 10.87 -2.97
C VAL A 408 3.62 9.75 -3.96
N GLU A 409 4.60 9.91 -4.84
CA GLU A 409 5.01 8.85 -5.76
C GLU A 409 5.37 7.58 -4.98
N VAL A 410 4.88 6.44 -5.48
CA VAL A 410 5.16 5.13 -4.88
C VAL A 410 5.66 4.09 -5.87
N ALA A 411 5.44 4.31 -7.16
CA ALA A 411 5.97 3.47 -8.23
C ALA A 411 5.96 4.21 -9.56
N ARG A 412 6.79 3.73 -10.50
CA ARG A 412 6.80 4.19 -11.89
C ARG A 412 7.09 3.08 -12.88
N ALA A 413 6.61 3.26 -14.10
CA ALA A 413 6.87 2.41 -15.25
C ALA A 413 6.81 3.22 -16.55
N ALA A 414 7.31 2.65 -17.65
CA ALA A 414 7.05 3.20 -18.98
C ALA A 414 5.62 2.89 -19.40
N THR A 415 4.98 3.83 -20.11
CA THR A 415 3.68 3.59 -20.76
C THR A 415 3.85 2.55 -21.87
N PRO A 416 3.08 1.44 -21.86
CA PRO A 416 3.12 0.48 -22.96
C PRO A 416 2.68 1.08 -24.30
N ALA A 417 3.26 0.62 -25.40
CA ALA A 417 3.04 1.14 -26.75
C ALA A 417 1.62 0.90 -27.29
N ASP A 418 0.83 0.03 -26.65
CA ASP A 418 -0.59 -0.18 -26.96
C ASP A 418 -1.55 0.60 -26.03
N MET A 419 -1.03 1.37 -25.06
CA MET A 419 -1.77 2.15 -24.07
C MET A 419 -1.80 3.65 -24.43
N HIS A 420 -2.33 3.95 -25.62
CA HIS A 420 -2.44 5.33 -26.15
C HIS A 420 -3.85 5.69 -26.66
N ASP A 421 -4.83 4.82 -26.45
CA ASP A 421 -6.24 5.03 -26.81
C ASP A 421 -7.06 5.37 -25.55
N PRO A 422 -8.23 6.03 -25.65
CA PRO A 422 -9.03 6.40 -24.49
C PRO A 422 -9.38 5.21 -23.60
N MET A 423 -9.32 5.41 -22.28
CA MET A 423 -9.71 4.42 -21.28
C MET A 423 -10.81 4.99 -20.38
N TYR A 424 -11.76 4.15 -20.00
CA TYR A 424 -12.81 4.44 -19.01
C TYR A 424 -12.41 3.90 -17.65
N MET A 425 -13.04 4.40 -16.59
CA MET A 425 -12.73 4.02 -15.21
C MET A 425 -13.67 2.93 -14.70
N LEU A 426 -13.15 2.09 -13.82
CA LEU A 426 -13.88 1.10 -13.05
C LEU A 426 -13.48 1.18 -11.59
N VAL A 427 -14.45 0.99 -10.70
CA VAL A 427 -14.22 0.78 -9.27
C VAL A 427 -15.08 -0.38 -8.80
N ASP A 428 -14.49 -1.30 -8.05
CA ASP A 428 -15.22 -2.47 -7.56
C ASP A 428 -14.64 -3.04 -6.26
N LEU A 429 -15.44 -3.92 -5.67
CA LEU A 429 -15.04 -4.72 -4.51
C LEU A 429 -15.20 -6.20 -4.84
N ALA A 430 -14.17 -6.82 -5.39
CA ALA A 430 -14.15 -8.26 -5.64
C ALA A 430 -14.08 -9.07 -4.33
N VAL A 431 -14.46 -10.35 -4.43
CA VAL A 431 -14.34 -11.34 -3.35
C VAL A 431 -13.66 -12.59 -3.90
N GLY A 432 -12.60 -13.08 -3.28
CA GLY A 432 -11.88 -14.26 -3.81
C GLY A 432 -10.66 -13.89 -4.63
N GLY A 433 -10.39 -14.66 -5.69
CA GLY A 433 -9.21 -14.46 -6.52
C GLY A 433 -7.91 -14.48 -5.72
N ILE A 434 -7.08 -13.46 -5.90
CA ILE A 434 -5.81 -13.31 -5.17
C ILE A 434 -6.01 -13.02 -3.67
N ALA A 435 -7.15 -12.46 -3.27
CA ALA A 435 -7.49 -12.25 -1.87
C ALA A 435 -7.89 -13.56 -1.16
N GLY A 436 -8.19 -14.63 -1.92
CA GLY A 436 -8.57 -15.93 -1.39
C GLY A 436 -9.96 -15.93 -0.75
N THR A 437 -10.34 -17.05 -0.13
CA THR A 437 -11.69 -17.20 0.43
C THR A 437 -11.89 -16.37 1.70
N PRO A 438 -13.04 -15.69 1.88
CA PRO A 438 -13.37 -15.04 3.14
C PRO A 438 -13.33 -15.98 4.34
N ALA A 439 -12.59 -15.59 5.39
CA ALA A 439 -12.36 -16.43 6.56
C ALA A 439 -13.64 -16.78 7.34
N ASP A 440 -14.60 -15.83 7.41
CA ASP A 440 -15.89 -15.96 8.09
C ASP A 440 -17.06 -16.08 7.11
N GLY A 441 -16.81 -16.24 5.81
CA GLY A 441 -17.83 -16.24 4.77
C GLY A 441 -18.60 -14.92 4.66
N LEU A 442 -17.95 -13.78 4.99
CA LEU A 442 -18.57 -12.45 5.04
C LEU A 442 -19.81 -12.42 5.95
N ALA A 443 -19.70 -13.03 7.15
CA ALA A 443 -20.74 -12.96 8.17
C ALA A 443 -21.00 -11.51 8.61
N THR A 444 -19.93 -10.72 8.67
CA THR A 444 -20.02 -9.25 8.55
C THR A 444 -19.66 -8.87 7.12
N PRO A 445 -20.37 -7.94 6.47
CA PRO A 445 -19.97 -7.46 5.14
C PRO A 445 -18.55 -6.88 5.13
N ALA A 446 -17.92 -6.87 3.96
CA ALA A 446 -16.77 -6.02 3.69
C ALA A 446 -17.28 -4.77 2.96
N GLU A 447 -16.79 -3.60 3.35
CA GLU A 447 -17.24 -2.32 2.83
C GLU A 447 -16.04 -1.53 2.34
N MET A 448 -16.13 -1.03 1.11
CA MET A 448 -15.22 -0.05 0.54
C MET A 448 -15.97 1.28 0.50
N GLN A 449 -15.41 2.30 1.15
CA GLN A 449 -16.02 3.62 1.20
C GLN A 449 -15.23 4.58 0.32
N ILE A 450 -15.92 5.39 -0.47
CA ILE A 450 -15.33 6.25 -1.49
C ILE A 450 -15.89 7.66 -1.29
N ASP A 451 -15.01 8.61 -1.04
CA ASP A 451 -15.32 10.03 -0.86
C ASP A 451 -15.51 10.70 -2.23
N TYR A 452 -14.55 10.50 -3.15
CA TYR A 452 -14.66 11.01 -4.51
C TYR A 452 -13.86 10.17 -5.51
N ILE A 453 -14.21 10.31 -6.79
CA ILE A 453 -13.40 9.90 -7.93
C ILE A 453 -13.24 11.08 -8.88
N HIS A 454 -12.00 11.43 -9.19
CA HIS A 454 -11.66 12.52 -10.11
C HIS A 454 -10.78 12.03 -11.26
N ALA A 455 -10.91 12.68 -12.40
CA ALA A 455 -9.91 12.60 -13.47
C ALA A 455 -9.53 14.00 -13.92
N TYR A 456 -8.26 14.16 -14.30
CA TYR A 456 -7.68 15.41 -14.75
C TYR A 456 -6.98 15.21 -16.08
N ALA A 457 -7.22 16.09 -17.04
CA ALA A 457 -6.37 16.19 -18.23
C ALA A 457 -5.06 16.90 -17.89
N LEU A 458 -4.02 16.57 -18.66
CA LEU A 458 -2.74 17.27 -18.66
C LEU A 458 -2.85 18.51 -19.55
N ASN A 459 -2.22 19.61 -19.15
CA ASN A 459 -2.04 20.75 -20.04
C ASN A 459 -1.14 20.37 -21.24
N ASP A 460 -1.40 20.95 -22.42
CA ASP A 460 -0.77 20.63 -23.72
C ASP A 460 0.79 20.61 -23.77
N TRP A 461 1.47 21.09 -22.73
CA TRP A 461 2.94 21.14 -22.61
C TRP A 461 3.56 19.92 -21.89
N VAL A 462 2.72 19.07 -21.29
CA VAL A 462 3.12 17.91 -20.47
C VAL A 462 2.81 16.58 -21.19
N ILE A 463 2.07 16.63 -22.29
CA ILE A 463 1.70 15.48 -23.13
C ILE A 463 2.93 14.88 -23.80
#